data_AF-X6LM08-F1
#
_entry.id   AF-X6LM08-F1
#
_cell.length_a   1.000
_cell.length_b   1.000
_cell.length_c   1.000
_cell.angle_alpha   90.00
_cell.angle_beta   90.00
_cell.angle_gamma   90.00
#
_symmetry.space_group_name_H-M   'P 1'
#
loop_
_entity.id
_entity.type
_entity.pdbx_description
1 polymer ?
#
loop_
_entity_poly.entity_id
_entity_poly.type
_entity_poly.pdbx_seq_one_letter_code
_entity_poly.pdbx_strand_id
1 'polypeptide(L)'
;MLLLDTDDDILSFLINPPVRMKQEQAESLFSVLRDGQECTCMEDVARLTEKDWEEVFNKVELKTATKGRLNDAIKDMSKKLSIPTPVDRTINKQAAFKKKKNRITEVVLVSKIVKRINSAYVTLKNNMQVAIHLNDEKWKHLEMQEGDEIECRYSINESSSVTIHDIQFPKICVIRKIFVLFETNKNVVGYDNKGGLLESWSYFNNGSGAKTR
;
A
#
# COMPACT_ATOMS: atom_id res chain seq x y z
N MET A 1 10.77 -29.39 12.35
CA MET A 1 9.76 -28.36 12.70
C MET A 1 10.27 -27.07 12.11
N LEU A 2 9.88 -26.75 10.87
CA LEU A 2 10.34 -25.56 10.17
C LEU A 2 9.40 -24.42 10.57
N LEU A 3 9.92 -23.47 11.34
CA LEU A 3 9.35 -22.14 11.49
C LEU A 3 9.44 -21.50 10.10
N LEU A 4 8.30 -21.29 9.45
CA LEU A 4 8.24 -20.38 8.31
C LEU A 4 8.47 -18.98 8.89
N ASP A 5 9.58 -18.35 8.53
CA ASP A 5 9.81 -16.91 8.71
C ASP A 5 8.79 -16.17 7.85
N THR A 6 7.55 -16.09 8.31
CA THR A 6 6.51 -15.29 7.66
C THR A 6 6.65 -13.86 8.17
N ASP A 7 7.46 -13.06 7.46
CA ASP A 7 7.56 -11.59 7.60
C ASP A 7 6.25 -10.85 7.22
N ASP A 8 5.11 -11.56 7.22
CA ASP A 8 3.81 -11.01 6.88
C ASP A 8 3.01 -10.75 8.17
N ASP A 9 2.87 -9.48 8.51
CA ASP A 9 2.22 -9.01 9.73
C ASP A 9 0.77 -9.52 9.83
N ILE A 10 0.06 -9.69 8.71
CA ILE A 10 -1.32 -10.20 8.69
C ILE A 10 -1.31 -11.68 9.04
N LEU A 11 -0.49 -12.46 8.35
CA LEU A 11 -0.43 -13.90 8.59
C LEU A 11 0.04 -14.21 10.02
N SER A 12 1.03 -13.46 10.51
CA SER A 12 1.51 -13.54 11.89
C SER A 12 0.39 -13.22 12.89
N PHE A 13 -0.39 -12.16 12.67
CA PHE A 13 -1.52 -11.81 13.53
C PHE A 13 -2.60 -12.91 13.60
N LEU A 14 -2.84 -13.59 12.48
CA LEU A 14 -3.83 -14.66 12.38
C LEU A 14 -3.42 -15.93 13.14
N ILE A 15 -2.14 -16.31 13.05
CA ILE A 15 -1.59 -17.52 13.67
C ILE A 15 -1.33 -17.30 15.17
N ASN A 16 -0.86 -16.11 15.54
CA ASN A 16 -0.45 -15.79 16.89
C ASN A 16 -1.62 -15.30 17.76
N PRO A 17 -1.44 -15.21 19.10
CA PRO A 17 -2.40 -14.54 19.96
C PRO A 17 -2.64 -13.10 19.49
N PRO A 18 -3.90 -12.62 19.48
CA PRO A 18 -5.07 -13.20 20.14
C PRO A 18 -5.91 -14.20 19.31
N VAL A 19 -5.69 -14.33 18.00
CA VAL A 19 -6.60 -15.07 17.10
C VAL A 19 -6.41 -16.59 17.20
N ARG A 20 -5.14 -17.05 17.20
CA ARG A 20 -4.74 -18.46 17.32
C ARG A 20 -5.47 -19.39 16.34
N MET A 21 -5.34 -19.16 15.04
CA MET A 21 -5.89 -20.07 14.03
C MET A 21 -4.84 -21.07 13.52
N LYS A 22 -5.31 -22.16 12.92
CA LYS A 22 -4.41 -23.15 12.29
C LYS A 22 -3.76 -22.55 11.04
N GLN A 23 -2.51 -22.89 10.78
CA GLN A 23 -1.72 -22.42 9.64
C GLN A 23 -2.50 -22.41 8.32
N GLU A 24 -3.05 -23.57 7.91
CA GLU A 24 -3.78 -23.73 6.65
C GLU A 24 -5.00 -22.79 6.55
N GLN A 25 -5.71 -22.58 7.66
CA GLN A 25 -6.85 -21.68 7.70
C GLN A 25 -6.40 -20.21 7.65
N ALA A 26 -5.25 -19.90 8.26
CA ALA A 26 -4.64 -18.58 8.24
C ALA A 26 -4.18 -18.20 6.83
N GLU A 27 -3.52 -19.12 6.13
CA GLU A 27 -3.06 -18.93 4.76
C GLU A 27 -4.24 -18.76 3.79
N SER A 28 -5.29 -19.57 3.93
CA SER A 28 -6.50 -19.43 3.12
C SER A 28 -7.20 -18.08 3.36
N LEU A 29 -7.34 -17.67 4.63
CA LEU A 29 -7.89 -16.38 5.00
C LEU A 29 -7.04 -15.22 4.46
N PHE A 30 -5.73 -15.33 4.61
CA PHE A 30 -4.76 -14.35 4.14
C PHE A 30 -4.82 -14.17 2.61
N SER A 31 -4.91 -15.25 1.83
CA SER A 31 -5.09 -15.17 0.38
C SER A 31 -6.40 -14.48 0.01
N VAL A 32 -7.52 -14.78 0.69
CA VAL A 32 -8.80 -14.10 0.42
C VAL A 32 -8.73 -12.60 0.76
N LEU A 33 -8.06 -12.24 1.86
CA LEU A 33 -7.86 -10.84 2.24
C LEU A 33 -7.00 -10.10 1.22
N ARG A 34 -5.90 -10.71 0.77
CA ARG A 34 -4.98 -10.08 -0.18
C ARG A 34 -5.55 -10.01 -1.59
N ASP A 35 -6.07 -11.12 -2.10
CA ASP A 35 -6.46 -11.27 -3.50
C ASP A 35 -7.90 -10.79 -3.72
N GLY A 36 -8.76 -10.85 -2.70
CA GLY A 36 -10.17 -10.47 -2.78
C GLY A 36 -10.52 -9.11 -2.20
N GLN A 37 -9.75 -8.60 -1.25
CA GLN A 37 -9.99 -7.31 -0.58
C GLN A 37 -8.80 -6.35 -0.67
N GLU A 38 -7.76 -6.72 -1.45
CA GLU A 38 -6.53 -5.94 -1.64
C GLU A 38 -5.87 -5.52 -0.31
N CYS A 39 -6.07 -6.30 0.76
CA CYS A 39 -5.47 -6.01 2.06
C CYS A 39 -3.98 -6.31 2.02
N THR A 40 -3.17 -5.28 2.20
CA THR A 40 -1.71 -5.39 2.21
C THR A 40 -1.10 -5.18 3.59
N CYS A 41 -1.91 -4.71 4.55
CA CYS A 41 -1.47 -4.39 5.90
C CYS A 41 -2.55 -4.60 6.97
N MET A 42 -2.14 -4.57 8.23
CA MET A 42 -3.08 -4.65 9.36
C MET A 42 -4.03 -3.45 9.42
N GLU A 43 -3.62 -2.27 8.96
CA GLU A 43 -4.51 -1.11 8.86
C GLU A 43 -5.64 -1.34 7.85
N ASP A 44 -5.39 -2.01 6.72
CA ASP A 44 -6.41 -2.36 5.73
C ASP A 44 -7.40 -3.36 6.33
N VAL A 45 -6.88 -4.39 6.99
CA VAL A 45 -7.66 -5.41 7.70
C VAL A 45 -8.56 -4.77 8.77
N ALA A 46 -8.03 -3.80 9.52
CA ALA A 46 -8.79 -3.08 10.55
C ALA A 46 -9.84 -2.10 10.01
N ARG A 47 -9.82 -1.79 8.71
CA ARG A 47 -10.78 -0.89 8.02
C ARG A 47 -11.92 -1.64 7.34
N LEU A 48 -11.79 -2.95 7.15
CA LEU A 48 -12.84 -3.78 6.57
C LEU A 48 -14.15 -3.63 7.36
N THR A 49 -15.25 -3.48 6.63
CA THR A 49 -16.60 -3.37 7.19
C THR A 49 -17.14 -4.74 7.59
N GLU A 50 -18.24 -4.77 8.35
CA GLU A 50 -18.91 -6.03 8.71
C GLU A 50 -19.30 -6.84 7.46
N LYS A 51 -19.70 -6.17 6.38
CA LYS A 51 -20.05 -6.83 5.11
C LYS A 51 -18.84 -7.46 4.42
N ASP A 52 -17.70 -6.76 4.43
CA ASP A 52 -16.47 -7.27 3.84
C ASP A 52 -16.00 -8.51 4.61
N TRP A 53 -16.09 -8.48 5.94
CA TRP A 53 -15.80 -9.62 6.79
C TRP A 53 -16.77 -10.78 6.57
N GLU A 54 -18.06 -10.54 6.38
CA GLU A 54 -19.03 -11.59 6.03
C GLU A 54 -18.66 -12.29 4.72
N GLU A 55 -18.26 -11.54 3.70
CA GLU A 55 -17.83 -12.10 2.41
C GLU A 55 -16.57 -12.96 2.58
N VAL A 56 -15.56 -12.43 3.27
CA VAL A 56 -14.31 -13.14 3.58
C VAL A 56 -14.59 -14.44 4.35
N PHE A 57 -15.47 -14.37 5.34
CA PHE A 57 -15.87 -15.50 6.18
C PHE A 57 -16.67 -16.57 5.46
N ASN A 58 -17.41 -16.20 4.42
CA ASN A 58 -18.14 -17.14 3.58
C ASN A 58 -17.19 -17.88 2.62
N LYS A 59 -16.14 -17.21 2.12
CA LYS A 59 -15.15 -17.85 1.23
C LYS A 59 -14.25 -18.87 1.93
N VAL A 60 -13.91 -18.62 3.20
CA VAL A 60 -12.93 -19.43 3.96
C VAL A 60 -13.61 -20.46 4.87
N GLU A 61 -14.95 -20.51 4.90
CA GLU A 61 -15.75 -21.42 5.74
C GLU A 61 -15.28 -21.49 7.20
N LEU A 62 -15.00 -20.33 7.79
CA LEU A 62 -14.46 -20.26 9.15
C LEU A 62 -15.44 -20.77 10.21
N LYS A 63 -14.92 -21.48 11.22
CA LYS A 63 -15.71 -21.91 12.39
C LYS A 63 -16.15 -20.71 13.22
N THR A 64 -17.37 -20.77 13.77
CA THR A 64 -17.99 -19.67 14.55
C THR A 64 -17.11 -19.18 15.70
N ALA A 65 -16.46 -20.09 16.44
CA ALA A 65 -15.56 -19.72 17.53
C ALA A 65 -14.33 -18.92 17.05
N THR A 66 -13.75 -19.28 15.91
CA THR A 66 -12.60 -18.57 15.34
C THR A 66 -13.01 -17.20 14.79
N LYS A 67 -14.20 -17.10 14.17
CA LYS A 67 -14.79 -15.82 13.73
C LYS A 67 -14.93 -14.84 14.90
N GLY A 68 -15.45 -15.32 16.04
CA GLY A 68 -15.58 -14.51 17.25
C GLY A 68 -14.25 -13.94 17.74
N ARG A 69 -13.23 -14.80 17.91
CA ARG A 69 -11.89 -14.36 18.35
C ARG A 69 -11.25 -13.36 17.40
N LEU A 70 -11.39 -13.58 16.10
CA LEU A 70 -10.86 -12.68 15.09
C LEU A 70 -11.55 -11.32 15.12
N ASN A 71 -12.88 -11.28 15.20
CA ASN A 71 -13.65 -10.05 15.31
C ASN A 71 -13.30 -9.25 16.57
N ASP A 72 -13.13 -9.90 17.71
CA ASP A 72 -12.72 -9.24 18.95
C ASP A 72 -11.31 -8.67 18.85
N ALA A 73 -10.38 -9.42 18.23
CA ALA A 73 -9.01 -8.98 17.98
C ALA A 73 -8.95 -7.75 17.06
N ILE A 74 -9.73 -7.75 15.98
CA ILE A 74 -9.82 -6.63 15.05
C ILE A 74 -10.42 -5.41 15.75
N LYS A 75 -11.49 -5.57 16.53
CA LYS A 75 -12.09 -4.48 17.31
C LYS A 75 -11.09 -3.84 18.28
N ASP A 76 -10.28 -4.65 18.96
CA ASP A 76 -9.22 -4.15 19.84
C ASP A 76 -8.14 -3.40 19.06
N MET A 77 -7.77 -3.91 17.89
CA MET A 77 -6.81 -3.27 17.00
C MET A 77 -7.32 -1.93 16.46
N SER A 78 -8.55 -1.85 15.97
CA SER A 78 -9.15 -0.60 15.47
C SER A 78 -9.16 0.48 16.55
N LYS A 79 -9.44 0.11 17.81
CA LYS A 79 -9.35 1.01 18.97
C LYS A 79 -7.93 1.53 19.20
N LYS A 80 -6.93 0.63 19.17
CA LYS A 80 -5.50 0.99 19.35
C LYS A 80 -5.00 1.92 18.26
N LEU A 81 -5.43 1.70 17.02
CA LEU A 81 -5.03 2.51 15.87
C LEU A 81 -5.73 3.87 15.80
N SER A 82 -6.59 4.22 16.79
CA SER A 82 -7.43 5.42 16.77
C SER A 82 -8.25 5.54 15.47
N ILE A 83 -8.56 4.41 14.84
CA ILE A 83 -9.43 4.36 13.66
C ILE A 83 -10.85 4.45 14.20
N PRO A 84 -11.65 5.46 13.81
CA PRO A 84 -13.02 5.57 14.29
C PRO A 84 -13.81 4.30 13.95
N THR A 85 -14.26 3.59 14.98
CA THR A 85 -15.13 2.42 14.83
C THR A 85 -16.41 2.81 14.08
N PRO A 86 -16.90 2.01 13.11
CA PRO A 86 -18.14 2.31 12.40
C PRO A 86 -19.36 2.43 13.33
N VAL A 87 -19.30 1.78 14.49
CA VAL A 87 -20.37 1.70 15.50
C VAL A 87 -20.62 3.03 16.24
N ASP A 88 -19.67 3.97 16.25
CA ASP A 88 -19.87 5.29 16.88
C ASP A 88 -20.63 6.30 15.97
N ARG A 89 -21.08 5.89 14.78
CA ARG A 89 -21.79 6.77 13.84
C ARG A 89 -23.28 6.99 14.15
N THR A 90 -23.82 6.41 15.24
CA THR A 90 -25.27 6.38 15.49
C THR A 90 -25.78 7.42 16.48
N ILE A 91 -24.92 8.17 17.18
CA ILE A 91 -25.35 9.27 18.06
C ILE A 91 -24.53 10.51 17.71
N ASN A 92 -25.00 11.29 16.73
CA ASN A 92 -24.76 12.74 16.52
C ASN A 92 -25.09 13.18 15.08
N LYS A 93 -26.18 12.69 14.50
CA LYS A 93 -26.62 13.04 13.14
C LYS A 93 -27.38 14.37 13.01
N GLN A 94 -27.48 15.21 14.04
CA GLN A 94 -28.34 16.42 13.95
C GLN A 94 -27.67 17.78 14.25
N ALA A 95 -26.36 17.85 14.55
CA ALA A 95 -25.72 19.16 14.83
C ALA A 95 -24.50 19.53 13.95
N ALA A 96 -23.98 18.63 13.10
CA ALA A 96 -22.75 18.88 12.32
C ALA A 96 -22.93 18.94 10.79
N PHE A 97 -24.17 19.10 10.29
CA PHE A 97 -24.46 19.25 8.86
C PHE A 97 -24.30 20.70 8.33
N LYS A 98 -23.29 21.43 8.81
CA LYS A 98 -22.82 22.67 8.18
C LYS A 98 -21.30 22.58 7.97
N LYS A 99 -20.89 22.44 6.70
CA LYS A 99 -19.52 22.41 6.15
C LYS A 99 -18.72 21.10 6.29
N LYS A 100 -19.20 19.97 5.77
CA LYS A 100 -18.29 18.88 5.36
C LYS A 100 -17.70 19.22 3.99
N LYS A 101 -16.64 20.04 4.01
CA LYS A 101 -15.86 20.47 2.84
C LYS A 101 -15.33 19.23 2.11
N ASN A 102 -15.51 19.17 0.79
CA ASN A 102 -15.08 18.11 -0.12
C ASN A 102 -13.55 17.89 -0.05
N ARG A 103 -13.09 17.12 0.93
CA ARG A 103 -11.68 16.76 1.12
C ARG A 103 -11.44 15.40 0.48
N ILE A 104 -10.52 15.37 -0.49
CA ILE A 104 -10.12 14.20 -1.24
C ILE A 104 -8.75 13.78 -0.72
N THR A 105 -8.55 12.48 -0.50
CA THR A 105 -7.26 11.88 -0.14
C THR A 105 -6.89 10.88 -1.23
N GLU A 106 -5.72 11.00 -1.81
CA GLU A 106 -5.25 10.08 -2.84
C GLU A 106 -3.73 9.91 -2.80
N VAL A 107 -3.24 8.76 -3.26
CA VAL A 107 -1.82 8.52 -3.49
C VAL A 107 -1.47 8.95 -4.91
N VAL A 108 -0.49 9.83 -5.05
CA VAL A 108 -0.01 10.38 -6.33
C VAL A 108 1.49 10.21 -6.47
N LEU A 109 1.95 10.19 -7.72
CA LEU A 109 3.36 10.17 -8.05
C LEU A 109 3.93 11.58 -8.14
N VAL A 110 5.10 11.79 -7.56
CA VAL A 110 5.92 12.98 -7.79
C VAL A 110 6.51 12.89 -9.20
N SER A 111 5.88 13.60 -10.12
CA SER A 111 6.24 13.56 -11.55
C SER A 111 7.53 14.30 -11.87
N LYS A 112 7.84 15.37 -11.13
CA LYS A 112 8.98 16.24 -11.40
C LYS A 112 9.34 17.08 -10.18
N ILE A 113 10.63 17.29 -9.95
CA ILE A 113 11.15 18.22 -8.93
C ILE A 113 12.04 19.26 -9.60
N VAL A 114 11.63 20.53 -9.51
CA VAL A 114 12.39 21.65 -10.05
C VAL A 114 13.13 22.35 -8.92
N LYS A 115 14.37 21.91 -8.68
CA LYS A 115 15.23 22.42 -7.61
C LYS A 115 15.41 23.95 -7.63
N ARG A 116 15.48 24.56 -8.82
CA ARG A 116 15.67 26.02 -8.97
C ARG A 116 14.59 26.86 -8.30
N ILE A 117 13.35 26.38 -8.28
CA ILE A 117 12.20 27.07 -7.67
C ILE A 117 11.71 26.36 -6.40
N ASN A 118 12.46 25.35 -5.96
CA ASN A 118 12.13 24.42 -4.89
C ASN A 118 10.65 23.97 -4.91
N SER A 119 10.22 23.47 -6.07
CA SER A 119 8.85 22.98 -6.27
C SER A 119 8.83 21.55 -6.78
N ALA A 120 7.91 20.75 -6.23
CA ALA A 120 7.54 19.45 -6.74
C ALA A 120 6.22 19.54 -7.51
N TYR A 121 6.10 18.78 -8.59
CA TYR A 121 4.87 18.68 -9.38
C TYR A 121 4.29 17.28 -9.22
N VAL A 122 3.01 17.23 -8.86
CA VAL A 122 2.25 15.98 -8.74
C VAL A 122 1.08 16.00 -9.69
N THR A 123 0.73 14.83 -10.21
CA THR A 123 -0.44 14.66 -11.08
C THR A 123 -1.54 13.96 -10.30
N LEU A 124 -2.65 14.67 -10.09
CA LEU A 124 -3.85 14.14 -9.44
C LEU A 124 -4.64 13.25 -10.43
N LYS A 125 -5.55 12.41 -9.94
CA LYS A 125 -6.34 11.48 -10.80
C LYS A 125 -7.14 12.16 -11.91
N ASN A 126 -7.49 13.44 -11.74
CA ASN A 126 -8.21 14.21 -12.77
C ASN A 126 -7.27 14.81 -13.83
N ASN A 127 -6.06 14.27 -14.00
CA ASN A 127 -4.99 14.80 -14.85
C ASN A 127 -4.62 16.26 -14.54
N MET A 128 -4.90 16.70 -13.31
CA MET A 128 -4.58 18.04 -12.87
C MET A 128 -3.18 18.03 -12.26
N GLN A 129 -2.29 18.85 -12.79
CA GLN A 129 -0.96 19.01 -12.23
C GLN A 129 -0.98 20.11 -11.17
N VAL A 130 -0.43 19.80 -9.99
CA VAL A 130 -0.35 20.75 -8.88
C VAL A 130 1.11 20.94 -8.49
N ALA A 131 1.49 22.21 -8.30
CA ALA A 131 2.80 22.58 -7.80
C ALA A 131 2.77 22.66 -6.26
N ILE A 132 3.69 21.96 -5.63
CA ILE A 132 3.94 21.99 -4.18
C ILE A 132 5.24 22.76 -3.97
N HIS A 133 5.17 23.82 -3.18
CA HIS A 133 6.38 24.56 -2.78
C HIS A 133 7.04 23.83 -1.60
N LEU A 134 8.24 23.30 -1.82
CA LEU A 134 8.98 22.51 -0.83
C LEU A 134 9.60 23.38 0.27
N ASN A 135 9.63 24.71 0.08
CA ASN A 135 9.98 25.68 1.13
C ASN A 135 8.84 25.94 2.13
N ASP A 136 7.63 25.42 1.87
CA ASP A 136 6.53 25.57 2.83
C ASP A 136 6.89 24.83 4.12
N GLU A 137 6.80 25.54 5.25
CA GLU A 137 7.05 25.02 6.60
C GLU A 137 6.31 23.71 6.89
N LYS A 138 5.16 23.50 6.23
CA LYS A 138 4.37 22.27 6.36
C LYS A 138 5.06 21.04 5.79
N TRP A 139 5.84 21.17 4.71
CA TRP A 139 6.40 20.03 3.96
C TRP A 139 7.94 20.06 3.88
N LYS A 140 8.59 21.08 4.46
CA LYS A 140 10.06 21.24 4.40
C LYS A 140 10.86 20.06 4.98
N HIS A 141 10.21 19.22 5.78
CA HIS A 141 10.79 18.02 6.38
C HIS A 141 10.63 16.77 5.50
N LEU A 142 9.88 16.87 4.40
CA LEU A 142 9.68 15.77 3.46
C LEU A 142 10.73 15.84 2.35
N GLU A 143 11.68 14.91 2.38
CA GLU A 143 12.70 14.75 1.33
C GLU A 143 12.14 13.98 0.12
N MET A 144 11.26 14.64 -0.64
CA MET A 144 10.64 14.03 -1.84
C MET A 144 11.66 13.92 -2.99
N GLN A 145 11.55 12.84 -3.77
CA GLN A 145 12.28 12.59 -5.01
C GLN A 145 11.31 12.36 -6.19
N GLU A 146 11.82 12.53 -7.41
CA GLU A 146 11.05 12.15 -8.60
C GLU A 146 10.81 10.64 -8.59
N GLY A 147 9.56 10.23 -8.84
CA GLY A 147 9.15 8.83 -8.75
C GLY A 147 8.65 8.39 -7.36
N ASP A 148 8.70 9.25 -6.34
CA ASP A 148 8.11 8.93 -5.05
C ASP A 148 6.58 8.91 -5.13
N GLU A 149 5.96 7.96 -4.44
CA GLU A 149 4.53 7.98 -4.13
C GLU A 149 4.30 8.80 -2.87
N ILE A 150 3.32 9.72 -2.89
CA ILE A 150 2.91 10.53 -1.75
C ILE A 150 1.39 10.47 -1.57
N GLU A 151 0.91 10.38 -0.32
CA GLU A 151 -0.50 10.61 0.00
C GLU A 151 -0.75 12.12 0.09
N CYS A 152 -1.59 12.64 -0.80
CA CYS A 152 -2.01 14.04 -0.83
C CYS A 152 -3.45 14.17 -0.37
N ARG A 153 -3.70 15.08 0.57
CA ARG A 153 -5.06 15.51 0.96
C ARG A 153 -5.32 16.90 0.46
N TYR A 154 -6.35 17.05 -0.36
CA TYR A 154 -6.66 18.33 -1.00
C TYR A 154 -8.16 18.58 -1.07
N SER A 155 -8.54 19.79 -1.43
CA SER A 155 -9.92 20.14 -1.79
C SER A 155 -9.92 20.93 -3.07
N ILE A 156 -10.93 20.69 -3.90
CA ILE A 156 -11.22 21.49 -5.09
C ILE A 156 -12.31 22.47 -4.72
N ASN A 157 -12.09 23.76 -4.97
CA ASN A 157 -13.14 24.78 -4.79
C ASN A 157 -14.01 24.92 -6.05
N GLU A 158 -15.02 25.78 -5.98
CA GLU A 158 -15.95 26.03 -7.11
C GLU A 158 -15.25 26.57 -8.36
N SER A 159 -14.10 27.25 -8.21
CA SER A 159 -13.28 27.73 -9.32
C SER A 159 -12.31 26.66 -9.86
N SER A 160 -12.49 25.39 -9.51
CA SER A 160 -11.62 24.26 -9.90
C SER A 160 -10.15 24.41 -9.48
N SER A 161 -9.85 25.31 -8.55
CA SER A 161 -8.52 25.43 -7.98
C SER A 161 -8.31 24.41 -6.86
N VAL A 162 -7.14 23.80 -6.83
CA VAL A 162 -6.77 22.81 -5.83
C VAL A 162 -6.08 23.50 -4.65
N THR A 163 -6.55 23.21 -3.45
CA THR A 163 -5.85 23.56 -2.21
C THR A 163 -5.36 22.28 -1.55
N ILE A 164 -4.04 22.13 -1.42
CA ILE A 164 -3.42 21.03 -0.68
C ILE A 164 -3.47 21.35 0.82
N HIS A 165 -3.98 20.43 1.61
CA HIS A 165 -4.09 20.53 3.07
C HIS A 165 -3.02 19.73 3.79
N ASP A 166 -2.64 18.57 3.24
CA ASP A 166 -1.75 17.60 3.87
C ASP A 166 -0.97 16.81 2.81
N ILE A 167 0.29 16.52 3.08
CA ILE A 167 1.14 15.63 2.29
C ILE A 167 1.90 14.77 3.28
N GLN A 168 1.90 13.47 3.04
CA GLN A 168 2.73 12.53 3.77
C GLN A 168 3.18 11.42 2.82
N PHE A 169 4.32 10.80 3.09
CA PHE A 169 4.61 9.53 2.44
C PHE A 169 3.51 8.53 2.81
N PRO A 170 3.04 7.69 1.87
CA PRO A 170 2.09 6.64 2.19
C PRO A 170 2.70 5.83 3.32
N LYS A 171 1.87 5.38 4.26
CA LYS A 171 2.33 4.37 5.21
C LYS A 171 2.63 3.12 4.38
N ILE A 172 3.89 2.96 4.00
CA ILE A 172 4.39 1.81 3.27
C ILE A 172 4.24 0.66 4.26
N CYS A 173 3.21 -0.16 4.10
CA CYS A 173 3.30 -1.48 4.68
C CYS A 173 4.43 -2.20 3.97
N VAL A 174 5.32 -2.82 4.74
CA VAL A 174 6.75 -3.06 4.45
C VAL A 174 7.03 -3.86 3.16
N ILE A 175 6.03 -4.34 2.44
CA ILE A 175 6.19 -5.33 1.37
C ILE A 175 6.45 -4.72 -0.02
N ARG A 176 6.29 -3.41 -0.26
CA ARG A 176 6.67 -2.83 -1.58
C ARG A 176 8.18 -2.72 -1.83
N LYS A 177 9.04 -2.88 -0.83
CA LYS A 177 10.50 -2.85 -1.03
C LYS A 177 11.10 -4.16 -1.56
N ILE A 178 10.39 -5.29 -1.48
CA ILE A 178 10.96 -6.57 -1.95
C ILE A 178 10.84 -6.72 -3.47
N PHE A 179 9.84 -6.10 -4.11
CA PHE A 179 9.64 -6.28 -5.55
C PHE A 179 10.62 -5.52 -6.46
N VAL A 180 11.32 -4.48 -5.97
CA VAL A 180 12.33 -3.77 -6.77
C VAL A 180 13.74 -4.37 -6.61
N LEU A 181 13.98 -5.16 -5.55
CA LEU A 181 15.28 -5.80 -5.32
C LEU A 181 15.46 -7.13 -6.09
N PHE A 182 14.38 -7.76 -6.57
CA PHE A 182 14.49 -9.03 -7.31
C PHE A 182 14.71 -8.88 -8.82
N GLU A 183 14.39 -7.73 -9.44
CA GLU A 183 14.62 -7.56 -10.89
C GLU A 183 16.07 -7.18 -11.25
N THR A 184 16.91 -6.82 -10.29
CA THR A 184 18.34 -6.50 -10.55
C THR A 184 19.29 -7.68 -10.29
N ASN A 185 18.82 -8.83 -9.82
CA ASN A 185 19.65 -10.01 -9.53
C ASN A 185 19.33 -11.24 -10.40
N LYS A 186 19.08 -11.05 -11.70
CA LYS A 186 19.28 -12.13 -12.69
C LYS A 186 20.73 -12.13 -13.19
N ASN A 187 21.65 -12.42 -12.28
CA ASN A 187 22.93 -13.05 -12.61
C ASN A 187 23.00 -14.33 -11.79
N VAL A 188 22.28 -15.36 -12.26
CA VAL A 188 22.44 -16.73 -11.78
C VAL A 188 23.78 -17.21 -12.33
N VAL A 189 24.83 -17.07 -11.54
CA VAL A 189 26.05 -17.86 -11.72
C VAL A 189 25.70 -19.28 -11.32
N GLY A 190 25.37 -20.10 -12.32
CA GLY A 190 25.25 -21.54 -12.15
C GLY A 190 26.64 -22.12 -11.92
N TYR A 191 26.90 -22.62 -10.72
CA TYR A 191 28.01 -23.53 -10.48
C TYR A 191 27.52 -24.94 -10.79
N ASP A 192 28.08 -25.57 -11.81
CA ASP A 192 28.00 -27.02 -11.96
C ASP A 192 29.07 -27.69 -11.08
N ASN A 193 28.77 -28.88 -10.57
CA ASN A 193 29.65 -29.64 -9.67
C ASN A 193 30.87 -30.26 -10.38
N LYS A 194 31.41 -29.61 -11.42
CA LYS A 194 32.59 -30.05 -12.16
C LYS A 194 33.41 -28.84 -12.61
N GLY A 195 34.18 -28.26 -11.70
CA GLY A 195 34.98 -27.04 -11.87
C GLY A 195 35.59 -26.82 -13.26
N GLY A 196 34.88 -26.04 -14.08
CA GLY A 196 35.33 -25.56 -15.39
C GLY A 196 34.81 -24.16 -15.63
N LEU A 197 35.72 -23.19 -15.76
CA LEU A 197 35.42 -21.79 -16.04
C LEU A 197 34.96 -21.66 -17.50
N LEU A 198 33.67 -21.36 -17.75
CA LEU A 198 33.18 -21.09 -19.09
C LEU A 198 33.32 -19.58 -19.40
N GLU A 199 34.22 -19.24 -20.31
CA GLU A 199 34.28 -17.89 -20.89
C GLU A 199 32.99 -17.60 -21.67
N SER A 200 32.24 -16.58 -21.24
CA SER A 200 31.05 -16.12 -21.96
C SER A 200 31.41 -15.06 -22.99
N TRP A 201 31.07 -15.31 -24.25
CA TRP A 201 31.23 -14.39 -25.37
C TRP A 201 30.11 -13.33 -25.35
N SER A 202 30.49 -12.06 -25.40
CA SER A 202 29.57 -10.93 -25.58
C SER A 202 29.26 -10.71 -27.06
N TYR A 203 28.03 -11.02 -27.49
CA TYR A 203 27.51 -10.57 -28.79
C TYR A 203 26.84 -9.19 -28.64
N PHE A 204 27.56 -8.15 -29.02
CA PHE A 204 26.98 -6.87 -29.47
C PHE A 204 26.47 -7.07 -30.90
N ASN A 205 25.19 -6.82 -31.16
CA ASN A 205 24.70 -6.69 -32.52
C ASN A 205 24.04 -5.30 -32.69
N ASN A 206 24.82 -4.38 -33.23
CA ASN A 206 24.36 -3.11 -33.77
C ASN A 206 24.03 -3.29 -35.25
N GLY A 207 22.84 -2.84 -35.64
CA GLY A 207 22.57 -2.37 -37.00
C GLY A 207 21.95 -3.40 -37.95
N SER A 208 20.76 -3.09 -38.44
CA SER A 208 20.44 -3.38 -39.84
C SER A 208 19.73 -2.17 -40.45
N GLY A 209 20.47 -1.46 -41.31
CA GLY A 209 19.89 -0.62 -42.33
C GLY A 209 19.27 -1.49 -43.41
N ALA A 210 18.12 -1.06 -43.92
CA ALA A 210 17.48 -1.66 -45.09
C ALA A 210 17.66 -0.72 -46.29
N LYS A 211 18.46 -1.17 -47.26
CA LYS A 211 18.40 -0.92 -48.71
C LYS A 211 18.21 -2.32 -49.32
N THR A 212 17.52 -2.60 -50.42
CA THR A 212 17.12 -1.85 -51.63
C THR A 212 16.23 -2.81 -52.44
N ARG A 213 15.37 -2.26 -53.31
CA ARG A 213 15.36 -2.63 -54.73
C ARG A 213 14.96 -1.42 -55.55
#